data_AF-A0A7X9RMJ8-F1
#
_entry.id   AF-A0A7X9RMJ8-F1
#
_cell.length_a   1.000
_cell.length_b   1.000
_cell.length_c   1.000
_cell.angle_alpha   90.00
_cell.angle_beta   90.00
_cell.angle_gamma   90.00
#
_symmetry.space_group_name_H-M   'P 1'
#
loop_
_entity.id
_entity.type
_entity.pdbx_description
1 polymer ?
#
loop_
_entity_poly.entity_id
_entity_poly.type
_entity_poly.pdbx_seq_one_letter_code
_entity_poly.pdbx_strand_id
1 'polypeptide(L)'
;MLYRFRYIIGCIIVVLGVLFNINMSSIGVFNSVYNDSDESTTMIGVPREIRSDEWLVQTPFYFSQSEDNYQVLNDKINENAIIMYNAPVKDITIIGKPFNWGFLFLPKDRAYSFYWMSKLVILFLVSFEFCMIILKRNKKLSLFSALIITFSPGVQWWFMQHLGDLILFTLGIMTMLYYFLAVNKELWKDVLLAIGLTIFSIGFILVIYPAFQVPLAYLILFWLIGIVIIETPKFSVTKLAIILGSIFAISMVCYHFYVVSADSLKLLLNTIYPGARTYSGGSFSLIDFADPISNILLPVKSISNISNNCESAAFFSLMPFVPILLWNKRDYDKVDKYIFIFYVYLICMFCFLVVGLPHIASKILLLNFTTDTRLATIIHFVSLLCTIMLLNNLVILKNIDTRNKIVVTLLFVLFWGSLTVLSGYNTYFGKSLFCILLVLLGVFMYMLLSYQKIAIAMIFCLVIISGMIVNPIVIGTGQIDNLKIVKEIKNINKHDKNARWVSETTFGDGILTASGANTFSSVRFYPDMKELNSISENIQRDEQIYNRYHRRSIEITKEKNTVFELIAPDNILIKMNIQDLRKLKINYVMSDKDLGKISKKFKLEYGPDKNGIRIYKLK
;
A
#
# COMPACT_ATOMS: atom_id res chain seq x y z
N MET A 1 -10.04 18.70 25.97
CA MET A 1 -11.19 18.63 25.05
C MET A 1 -10.93 17.67 23.89
N LEU A 2 -9.94 17.93 23.02
CA LEU A 2 -9.60 17.07 21.86
C LEU A 2 -9.46 15.58 22.18
N TYR A 3 -8.70 15.22 23.23
CA TYR A 3 -8.55 13.82 23.65
C TYR A 3 -9.88 13.15 24.01
N ARG A 4 -10.78 13.84 24.72
CA ARG A 4 -12.05 13.28 25.19
C ARG A 4 -13.01 13.00 24.02
N PHE A 5 -13.03 13.88 23.03
CA PHE A 5 -13.96 13.83 21.90
C PHE A 5 -13.32 13.31 20.61
N ARG A 6 -12.12 12.70 20.68
CA ARG A 6 -11.34 12.28 19.51
C ARG A 6 -12.10 11.42 18.49
N TYR A 7 -12.92 10.47 18.97
CA TYR A 7 -13.73 9.63 18.09
C TYR A 7 -14.84 10.43 17.40
N ILE A 8 -15.50 11.34 18.13
CA ILE A 8 -16.53 12.23 17.56
C ILE A 8 -15.92 13.16 16.51
N ILE A 9 -14.76 13.76 16.82
CA ILE A 9 -14.03 14.61 15.87
C ILE A 9 -13.65 13.81 14.62
N GLY A 10 -13.16 12.58 14.80
CA GLY A 10 -12.88 11.67 13.69
C GLY A 10 -14.11 11.41 12.82
N CYS A 11 -15.25 11.07 13.43
CA CYS A 11 -16.51 10.88 12.70
C CYS A 11 -16.93 12.15 11.94
N ILE A 12 -16.82 13.33 12.55
CA ILE A 12 -17.12 14.61 11.89
C ILE A 12 -16.21 14.81 10.67
N ILE A 13 -14.90 14.54 10.79
CA ILE A 13 -13.96 14.65 9.66
C ILE A 13 -14.36 13.72 8.51
N VAL A 14 -14.73 12.47 8.80
CA VAL A 14 -15.19 11.52 7.77
C VAL A 14 -16.48 12.02 7.12
N VAL A 15 -17.45 12.45 7.92
CA VAL A 15 -18.74 12.96 7.41
C VAL A 15 -18.53 14.19 6.53
N LEU A 16 -17.74 15.17 6.96
CA LEU A 16 -17.43 16.35 6.16
C LEU A 16 -16.68 15.96 4.87
N GLY A 17 -15.69 15.08 4.97
CA GLY A 17 -14.98 14.56 3.80
C GLY A 17 -15.94 13.96 2.78
N VAL A 18 -16.83 13.07 3.24
CA VAL A 18 -17.88 12.47 2.42
C VAL A 18 -18.80 13.53 1.84
N LEU A 19 -19.31 14.48 2.63
CA LEU A 19 -20.21 15.57 2.20
C LEU A 19 -19.59 16.52 1.16
N PHE A 20 -18.26 16.63 1.12
CA PHE A 20 -17.53 17.42 0.12
C PHE A 20 -16.83 16.57 -0.94
N ASN A 21 -17.07 15.25 -0.99
CA ASN A 21 -16.44 14.32 -1.94
C ASN A 21 -14.90 14.33 -1.90
N ILE A 22 -14.31 14.61 -0.73
CA ILE A 22 -12.86 14.73 -0.59
C ILE A 22 -12.23 13.34 -0.70
N ASN A 23 -11.27 13.20 -1.61
CA ASN A 23 -10.42 12.02 -1.72
C ASN A 23 -8.97 12.43 -1.93
N MET A 24 -8.06 11.46 -1.84
CA MET A 24 -6.61 11.71 -1.85
C MET A 24 -5.87 10.96 -2.98
N SER A 25 -6.62 10.70 -4.05
CA SER A 25 -6.20 9.85 -5.16
C SER A 25 -5.38 10.60 -6.20
N SER A 26 -4.48 9.90 -6.89
CA SER A 26 -3.72 10.45 -8.00
C SER A 26 -4.46 10.34 -9.34
N ILE A 27 -5.79 10.15 -9.35
CA ILE A 27 -6.61 10.04 -10.59
C ILE A 27 -6.46 11.22 -11.56
N GLY A 28 -6.00 12.38 -11.08
CA GLY A 28 -5.63 13.51 -11.94
C GLY A 28 -4.50 13.21 -12.92
N VAL A 29 -3.77 12.10 -12.81
CA VAL A 29 -2.81 11.67 -13.84
C VAL A 29 -3.52 11.38 -15.17
N PHE A 30 -4.75 10.86 -15.18
CA PHE A 30 -5.48 10.65 -16.44
C PHE A 30 -5.66 11.95 -17.23
N ASN A 31 -5.70 13.11 -16.55
CA ASN A 31 -5.85 14.38 -17.24
C ASN A 31 -4.65 14.75 -18.09
N SER A 32 -3.44 14.25 -17.82
CA SER A 32 -2.28 14.53 -18.66
C SER A 32 -2.37 13.90 -20.06
N VAL A 33 -3.23 12.88 -20.23
CA VAL A 33 -3.40 12.13 -21.47
C VAL A 33 -4.78 12.37 -22.12
N TYR A 34 -5.83 12.45 -21.31
CA TYR A 34 -7.23 12.41 -21.81
C TYR A 34 -8.02 13.70 -21.60
N ASN A 35 -7.52 14.65 -20.81
CA ASN A 35 -8.29 15.85 -20.52
C ASN A 35 -8.35 16.77 -21.73
N ASP A 36 -9.55 17.21 -22.07
CA ASP A 36 -9.81 18.12 -23.17
C ASP A 36 -10.49 19.43 -22.71
N SER A 37 -10.52 19.62 -21.38
CA SER A 37 -11.01 20.79 -20.63
C SER A 37 -9.92 21.37 -19.73
N ASP A 38 -10.03 22.64 -19.32
CA ASP A 38 -9.06 23.24 -18.38
C ASP A 38 -9.44 23.02 -16.90
N GLU A 39 -10.54 22.30 -16.63
CA GLU A 39 -11.03 22.09 -15.27
C GLU A 39 -10.32 20.92 -14.57
N SER A 40 -9.64 21.21 -13.46
CA SER A 40 -9.03 20.21 -12.59
C SER A 40 -9.86 20.04 -11.33
N THR A 41 -10.13 18.78 -10.94
CA THR A 41 -10.71 18.47 -9.63
C THR A 41 -9.66 18.30 -8.53
N THR A 42 -8.36 18.39 -8.85
CA THR A 42 -7.27 18.45 -7.88
C THR A 42 -7.18 19.87 -7.32
N MET A 43 -7.46 20.02 -6.03
CA MET A 43 -7.47 21.30 -5.34
C MET A 43 -6.09 21.66 -4.76
N ILE A 44 -5.41 20.68 -4.17
CA ILE A 44 -4.12 20.86 -3.49
C ILE A 44 -3.19 19.69 -3.81
N GLY A 45 -1.90 19.98 -4.04
CA GLY A 45 -0.88 18.96 -4.31
C GLY A 45 -0.81 18.57 -5.78
N VAL A 46 -0.04 17.50 -6.06
CA VAL A 46 0.28 17.07 -7.42
C VAL A 46 -0.06 15.58 -7.56
N PRO A 47 -0.82 15.17 -8.60
CA PRO A 47 -1.05 13.75 -8.88
C PRO A 47 0.26 13.07 -9.30
N ARG A 48 0.48 11.83 -8.87
CA ARG A 48 1.77 11.14 -9.04
C ARG A 48 1.65 9.89 -9.89
N GLU A 49 2.24 9.91 -11.08
CA GLU A 49 2.24 8.79 -12.02
C GLU A 49 2.81 7.51 -11.39
N ILE A 50 3.91 7.62 -10.64
CA ILE A 50 4.60 6.47 -9.98
C ILE A 50 3.73 5.69 -9.00
N ARG A 51 2.56 6.22 -8.61
CA ARG A 51 1.57 5.55 -7.76
C ARG A 51 0.50 4.84 -8.59
N SER A 52 0.86 4.35 -9.78
CA SER A 52 -0.06 3.75 -10.76
C SER A 52 -0.90 2.60 -10.18
N ASP A 53 -0.37 1.80 -9.26
CA ASP A 53 -1.17 0.76 -8.60
C ASP A 53 -2.44 1.31 -7.93
N GLU A 54 -2.41 2.56 -7.45
CA GLU A 54 -3.56 3.21 -6.82
C GLU A 54 -4.54 3.77 -7.86
N TRP A 55 -4.07 4.65 -8.75
CA TRP A 55 -4.96 5.41 -9.64
C TRP A 55 -5.21 4.72 -11.00
N LEU A 56 -4.29 3.87 -11.48
CA LEU A 56 -4.40 3.16 -12.75
C LEU A 56 -4.96 1.74 -12.59
N VAL A 57 -4.84 1.14 -11.39
CA VAL A 57 -5.23 -0.26 -11.16
C VAL A 57 -6.36 -0.37 -10.14
N GLN A 58 -6.13 -0.03 -8.86
CA GLN A 58 -7.15 -0.14 -7.82
C GLN A 58 -8.39 0.71 -8.11
N THR A 59 -8.22 2.00 -8.39
CA THR A 59 -9.36 2.91 -8.57
C THR A 59 -10.24 2.51 -9.76
N PRO A 60 -9.69 2.12 -10.93
CA PRO A 60 -10.49 1.57 -12.01
C PRO A 60 -11.28 0.32 -11.64
N PHE A 61 -10.72 -0.61 -10.85
CA PHE A 61 -11.49 -1.77 -10.38
C PHE A 61 -12.63 -1.38 -9.44
N TYR A 62 -12.42 -0.42 -8.55
CA TYR A 62 -13.47 0.11 -7.70
C TYR A 62 -14.62 0.72 -8.52
N PHE A 63 -14.29 1.45 -9.59
CA PHE A 63 -15.29 2.07 -10.44
C PHE A 63 -15.99 1.03 -11.33
N SER A 64 -15.25 0.06 -11.84
CA SER A 64 -15.83 -1.09 -12.56
C SER A 64 -16.87 -1.82 -11.71
N GLN A 65 -16.58 -2.07 -10.43
CA GLN A 65 -17.51 -2.70 -9.50
C GLN A 65 -18.80 -1.88 -9.28
N SER A 66 -18.71 -0.55 -9.34
CA SER A 66 -19.89 0.32 -9.24
C SER A 66 -20.82 0.21 -10.45
N GLU A 67 -20.31 -0.23 -11.60
CA GLU A 67 -21.10 -0.48 -12.82
C GLU A 67 -21.60 -1.95 -12.89
N ASP A 68 -21.04 -2.85 -12.08
CA ASP A 68 -21.35 -4.29 -12.08
C ASP A 68 -22.06 -4.78 -10.80
N ASN A 69 -22.75 -3.87 -10.10
CA ASN A 69 -23.51 -4.15 -8.87
C ASN A 69 -22.71 -4.82 -7.73
N TYR A 70 -21.39 -4.70 -7.74
CA TYR A 70 -20.49 -5.23 -6.70
C TYR A 70 -20.48 -6.77 -6.61
N GLN A 71 -20.52 -7.47 -7.74
CA GLN A 71 -20.44 -8.94 -7.79
C GLN A 71 -19.03 -9.47 -7.47
N VAL A 72 -18.95 -10.68 -6.92
CA VAL A 72 -17.67 -11.35 -6.61
C VAL A 72 -16.88 -11.65 -7.88
N LEU A 73 -17.54 -12.12 -8.94
CA LEU A 73 -16.95 -12.23 -10.27
C LEU A 73 -17.33 -10.98 -11.06
N ASN A 74 -16.34 -10.24 -11.55
CA ASN A 74 -16.57 -9.13 -12.46
C ASN A 74 -16.61 -9.65 -13.89
N ASP A 75 -17.78 -9.64 -14.54
CA ASP A 75 -17.93 -10.22 -15.88
C ASP A 75 -17.28 -9.38 -16.99
N LYS A 76 -17.03 -8.08 -16.74
CA LYS A 76 -16.44 -7.16 -17.74
C LYS A 76 -14.97 -7.47 -17.98
N ILE A 77 -14.27 -7.92 -16.95
CA ILE A 77 -12.88 -8.32 -17.05
C ILE A 77 -12.72 -9.81 -16.81
N ASN A 78 -13.68 -10.56 -16.29
CA ASN A 78 -13.56 -11.97 -15.92
C ASN A 78 -12.54 -12.19 -14.79
N GLU A 79 -12.65 -11.39 -13.71
CA GLU A 79 -11.78 -11.52 -12.53
C GLU A 79 -12.54 -11.51 -11.20
N ASN A 80 -11.99 -12.20 -10.20
CA ASN A 80 -12.54 -12.24 -8.85
C ASN A 80 -12.20 -10.98 -8.06
N ALA A 81 -13.21 -10.14 -7.81
CA ALA A 81 -13.09 -8.82 -7.21
C ALA A 81 -12.46 -8.80 -5.80
N ILE A 82 -12.53 -9.91 -5.06
CA ILE A 82 -11.89 -10.02 -3.74
C ILE A 82 -10.36 -10.09 -3.90
N ILE A 83 -9.87 -10.78 -4.93
CA ILE A 83 -8.43 -10.89 -5.24
C ILE A 83 -7.91 -9.60 -5.90
N MET A 84 -8.76 -8.90 -6.67
CA MET A 84 -8.41 -7.73 -7.46
C MET A 84 -8.20 -6.44 -6.64
N TYR A 85 -7.12 -6.38 -5.86
CA TYR A 85 -6.91 -5.29 -4.89
C TYR A 85 -8.18 -5.01 -4.06
N ASN A 86 -8.79 -6.09 -3.56
CA ASN A 86 -10.00 -6.08 -2.74
C ASN A 86 -11.01 -5.02 -3.18
N ALA A 87 -11.42 -5.08 -4.45
CA ALA A 87 -12.46 -4.20 -4.94
C ALA A 87 -13.75 -4.39 -4.11
N PRO A 88 -14.61 -3.37 -3.97
CA PRO A 88 -15.81 -3.49 -3.17
C PRO A 88 -16.74 -4.58 -3.71
N VAL A 89 -17.21 -5.46 -2.84
CA VAL A 89 -18.10 -6.59 -3.17
C VAL A 89 -19.27 -6.69 -2.20
N LYS A 90 -20.45 -7.07 -2.69
CA LYS A 90 -21.62 -7.44 -1.86
C LYS A 90 -21.52 -8.89 -1.41
N ASP A 91 -20.50 -9.16 -0.60
CA ASP A 91 -20.17 -10.47 -0.07
C ASP A 91 -19.74 -10.37 1.39
N ILE A 92 -19.86 -11.46 2.17
CA ILE A 92 -19.51 -11.48 3.60
C ILE A 92 -18.04 -11.13 3.86
N THR A 93 -17.15 -11.33 2.88
CA THR A 93 -15.74 -10.92 2.96
C THR A 93 -15.56 -9.42 3.18
N ILE A 94 -16.54 -8.59 2.81
CA ILE A 94 -16.49 -7.15 3.03
C ILE A 94 -16.45 -6.77 4.53
N ILE A 95 -16.81 -7.68 5.45
CA ILE A 95 -16.67 -7.46 6.91
C ILE A 95 -15.23 -7.06 7.27
N GLY A 96 -14.22 -7.64 6.62
CA GLY A 96 -12.81 -7.29 6.83
C GLY A 96 -12.38 -5.99 6.12
N LYS A 97 -13.26 -5.35 5.36
CA LYS A 97 -12.95 -4.18 4.51
C LYS A 97 -13.77 -2.97 4.93
N PRO A 98 -13.59 -2.45 6.16
CA PRO A 98 -14.41 -1.37 6.70
C PRO A 98 -14.40 -0.10 5.84
N PHE A 99 -13.29 0.18 5.15
CA PHE A 99 -13.18 1.35 4.27
C PHE A 99 -14.01 1.20 2.99
N ASN A 100 -14.37 -0.02 2.60
CA ASN A 100 -15.20 -0.28 1.43
C ASN A 100 -16.71 -0.27 1.77
N TRP A 101 -17.10 -0.21 3.05
CA TRP A 101 -18.52 -0.27 3.44
C TRP A 101 -19.37 0.85 2.84
N GLY A 102 -18.78 2.03 2.62
CA GLY A 102 -19.46 3.14 1.95
C GLY A 102 -20.01 2.77 0.57
N PHE A 103 -19.35 1.87 -0.17
CA PHE A 103 -19.81 1.41 -1.49
C PHE A 103 -21.10 0.58 -1.44
N LEU A 104 -21.50 0.09 -0.26
CA LEU A 104 -22.74 -0.68 -0.13
C LEU A 104 -24.00 0.20 -0.15
N PHE A 105 -23.88 1.49 0.22
CA PHE A 105 -25.05 2.35 0.44
C PHE A 105 -24.88 3.81 0.00
N LEU A 106 -23.67 4.27 -0.36
CA LEU A 106 -23.43 5.61 -0.88
C LEU A 106 -23.25 5.60 -2.40
N PRO A 107 -23.61 6.70 -3.10
CA PRO A 107 -23.20 6.91 -4.48
C PRO A 107 -21.67 6.86 -4.63
N LYS A 108 -21.19 6.50 -5.82
CA LYS A 108 -19.76 6.25 -6.11
C LYS A 108 -18.80 7.30 -5.55
N ASP A 109 -18.99 8.59 -5.83
CA ASP A 109 -18.10 9.66 -5.36
C ASP A 109 -18.04 9.76 -3.83
N ARG A 110 -19.21 9.61 -3.19
CA ARG A 110 -19.36 9.64 -1.73
C ARG A 110 -18.72 8.40 -1.10
N ALA A 111 -18.90 7.23 -1.72
CA ALA A 111 -18.29 5.98 -1.29
C ALA A 111 -16.76 6.01 -1.42
N TYR A 112 -16.24 6.56 -2.52
CA TYR A 112 -14.81 6.72 -2.73
C TYR A 112 -14.19 7.72 -1.75
N SER A 113 -14.89 8.81 -1.47
CA SER A 113 -14.51 9.74 -0.39
C SER A 113 -14.51 9.05 0.98
N PHE A 114 -15.53 8.24 1.27
CA PHE A 114 -15.59 7.46 2.51
C PHE A 114 -14.37 6.53 2.64
N TYR A 115 -13.98 5.83 1.58
CA TYR A 115 -12.79 4.97 1.56
C TYR A 115 -11.52 5.72 2.01
N TRP A 116 -11.22 6.86 1.39
CA TRP A 116 -10.01 7.64 1.72
C TRP A 116 -10.07 8.26 3.11
N MET A 117 -11.19 8.90 3.45
CA MET A 117 -11.30 9.69 4.68
C MET A 117 -11.43 8.80 5.92
N SER A 118 -12.21 7.72 5.84
CA SER A 118 -12.32 6.76 6.96
C SER A 118 -11.00 6.07 7.22
N LYS A 119 -10.27 5.66 6.17
CA LYS A 119 -8.95 5.04 6.29
C LYS A 119 -7.94 5.94 6.98
N LEU A 120 -7.84 7.21 6.59
CA LEU A 120 -6.93 8.18 7.23
C LEU A 120 -7.26 8.39 8.71
N VAL A 121 -8.54 8.61 9.01
CA VAL A 121 -8.99 8.88 10.39
C VAL A 121 -8.82 7.65 11.28
N ILE A 122 -9.17 6.46 10.80
CA ILE A 122 -9.04 5.21 11.57
C ILE A 122 -7.57 4.88 11.79
N LEU A 123 -6.71 5.03 10.77
CA LEU A 123 -5.26 4.86 10.95
C LEU A 123 -4.72 5.76 12.06
N PHE A 124 -5.10 7.04 12.04
CA PHE A 124 -4.68 8.00 13.06
C PHE A 124 -5.17 7.62 14.45
N LEU A 125 -6.45 7.28 14.60
CA LEU A 125 -7.05 6.93 15.89
C LEU A 125 -6.45 5.64 16.47
N VAL A 126 -6.25 4.62 15.63
CA VAL A 126 -5.62 3.35 16.04
C VAL A 126 -4.15 3.56 16.39
N SER A 127 -3.40 4.34 15.58
CA SER A 127 -2.01 4.70 15.90
C SER A 127 -1.92 5.45 17.21
N PHE A 128 -2.87 6.36 17.48
CA PHE A 128 -2.95 7.10 18.73
C PHE A 128 -3.19 6.18 19.93
N GLU A 129 -4.16 5.27 19.85
CA GLU A 129 -4.44 4.31 20.92
C GLU A 129 -3.27 3.35 21.15
N PHE A 130 -2.62 2.88 20.09
CA PHE A 130 -1.41 2.07 20.20
C PHE A 130 -0.28 2.84 20.89
N CYS A 131 -0.02 4.09 20.48
CA CYS A 131 0.96 4.94 21.12
C CYS A 131 0.61 5.28 22.57
N MET A 132 -0.67 5.29 22.96
CA MET A 132 -1.05 5.43 24.37
C MET A 132 -0.65 4.23 25.21
N ILE A 133 -0.54 3.04 24.62
CA ILE A 133 -0.05 1.81 25.26
C ILE A 133 1.47 1.91 25.45
N ILE A 134 2.23 1.97 24.34
CA ILE A 134 3.70 1.90 24.38
C ILE A 134 4.39 3.14 25.01
N LEU A 135 3.65 4.23 25.20
CA LEU A 135 4.13 5.46 25.86
C LEU A 135 3.54 5.66 27.25
N LYS A 136 2.98 4.62 27.88
CA LYS A 136 2.45 4.67 29.25
C LYS A 136 1.49 5.85 29.47
N ARG A 137 0.53 6.03 28.55
CA ARG A 137 -0.50 7.08 28.55
C ARG A 137 0.00 8.52 28.39
N ASN A 138 1.20 8.76 27.86
CA ASN A 138 1.68 10.12 27.54
C ASN A 138 0.91 10.74 26.36
N LYS A 139 -0.25 11.34 26.64
CA LYS A 139 -1.20 11.86 25.65
C LYS A 139 -0.60 12.78 24.60
N LYS A 140 0.33 13.67 24.99
CA LYS A 140 0.94 14.63 24.07
C LYS A 140 1.85 13.90 23.09
N LEU A 141 2.74 13.05 23.61
CA LEU A 141 3.65 12.30 22.76
C LEU A 141 2.88 11.29 21.89
N SER A 142 1.86 10.62 22.43
CA SER A 142 1.01 9.72 21.64
C SER A 142 0.29 10.43 20.49
N LEU A 143 -0.12 11.69 20.67
CA LEU A 143 -0.69 12.51 19.60
C LEU A 143 0.34 12.78 18.50
N PHE A 144 1.53 13.25 18.85
CA PHE A 144 2.60 13.50 17.87
C PHE A 144 3.05 12.22 17.18
N SER A 145 3.22 11.12 17.92
CA SER A 145 3.59 9.81 17.39
C SER A 145 2.55 9.23 16.45
N ALA A 146 1.25 9.41 16.74
CA ALA A 146 0.18 9.01 15.83
C ALA A 146 0.24 9.76 14.50
N LEU A 147 0.52 11.06 14.54
CA LEU A 147 0.72 11.86 13.32
C LEU A 147 1.98 11.41 12.57
N ILE A 148 3.07 11.13 13.28
CA ILE A 148 4.32 10.61 12.69
C ILE A 148 4.07 9.28 11.96
N ILE A 149 3.31 8.35 12.55
CA ILE A 149 2.99 7.06 11.92
C ILE A 149 2.05 7.27 10.74
N THR A 150 0.97 8.03 10.92
CA THR A 150 -0.08 8.23 9.91
C THR A 150 0.48 8.88 8.66
N PHE A 151 1.27 9.94 8.83
CA PHE A 151 1.83 10.72 7.72
C PHE A 151 3.25 10.31 7.37
N SER A 152 3.77 9.17 7.85
CA SER A 152 5.11 8.73 7.46
C SER A 152 5.17 8.49 5.94
N PRO A 153 6.32 8.76 5.29
CA PRO A 153 6.48 8.46 3.86
C PRO A 153 6.16 6.99 3.54
N GLY A 154 6.68 6.03 4.32
CA GLY A 154 6.38 4.61 4.14
C GLY A 154 4.87 4.31 4.07
N VAL A 155 4.05 4.94 4.90
CA VAL A 155 2.59 4.80 4.81
C VAL A 155 2.01 5.59 3.64
N GLN A 156 2.39 6.85 3.46
CA GLN A 156 1.73 7.77 2.54
C GLN A 156 1.96 7.43 1.05
N TRP A 157 3.15 6.93 0.70
CA TRP A 157 3.44 6.45 -0.66
C TRP A 157 2.69 5.16 -0.99
N TRP A 158 2.53 4.27 0.01
CA TRP A 158 1.76 3.03 -0.07
C TRP A 158 0.39 3.14 0.58
N PHE A 159 -0.24 4.33 0.55
CA PHE A 159 -1.48 4.55 1.29
C PHE A 159 -2.68 3.83 0.68
N MET A 160 -2.53 3.21 -0.50
CA MET A 160 -3.48 2.22 -1.00
C MET A 160 -3.40 0.90 -0.20
N GLN A 161 -3.98 -0.19 -0.69
CA GLN A 161 -4.31 -1.38 0.13
C GLN A 161 -3.17 -2.24 0.68
N HIS A 162 -1.91 -1.99 0.31
CA HIS A 162 -0.79 -2.81 0.77
C HIS A 162 -0.31 -2.37 2.14
N LEU A 163 0.81 -1.65 2.20
CA LEU A 163 1.45 -1.31 3.47
C LEU A 163 0.56 -0.45 4.37
N GLY A 164 -0.16 0.55 3.81
CA GLY A 164 -1.02 1.43 4.61
C GLY A 164 -2.10 0.68 5.39
N ASP A 165 -2.83 -0.23 4.73
CA ASP A 165 -3.86 -1.05 5.39
C ASP A 165 -3.27 -2.10 6.33
N LEU A 166 -2.15 -2.72 5.95
CA LEU A 166 -1.50 -3.70 6.80
C LEU A 166 -0.95 -3.10 8.09
N ILE A 167 -0.39 -1.89 8.04
CA ILE A 167 0.02 -1.14 9.24
C ILE A 167 -1.20 -0.83 10.11
N LEU A 168 -2.31 -0.36 9.51
CA LEU A 168 -3.55 -0.08 10.22
C LEU A 168 -4.07 -1.33 10.94
N PHE A 169 -4.25 -2.44 10.22
CA PHE A 169 -4.76 -3.69 10.78
C PHE A 169 -3.81 -4.25 11.84
N THR A 170 -2.50 -4.18 11.61
CA THR A 170 -1.49 -4.63 12.59
C THR A 170 -1.59 -3.85 13.89
N LEU A 171 -1.55 -2.52 13.82
CA LEU A 171 -1.68 -1.66 15.00
C LEU A 171 -3.03 -1.85 15.70
N GLY A 172 -4.09 -2.07 14.91
CA GLY A 172 -5.43 -2.37 15.39
C GLY A 172 -5.47 -3.66 16.19
N ILE A 173 -4.99 -4.76 15.62
CA ILE A 173 -4.89 -6.08 16.26
C ILE A 173 -4.06 -5.97 17.54
N MET A 174 -2.87 -5.37 17.48
CA MET A 174 -1.98 -5.20 18.64
C MET A 174 -2.67 -4.42 19.77
N THR A 175 -3.38 -3.34 19.43
CA THR A 175 -4.11 -2.49 20.39
C THR A 175 -5.27 -3.26 21.04
N MET A 176 -6.09 -3.95 20.24
CA MET A 176 -7.23 -4.72 20.75
C MET A 176 -6.76 -5.89 21.61
N LEU A 177 -5.72 -6.62 21.20
CA LEU A 177 -5.12 -7.71 22.00
C LEU A 177 -4.64 -7.21 23.37
N TYR A 178 -3.95 -6.07 23.42
CA TYR A 178 -3.48 -5.50 24.68
C TYR A 178 -4.66 -5.17 25.61
N TYR A 179 -5.67 -4.45 25.12
CA TYR A 179 -6.81 -4.07 25.96
C TYR A 179 -7.64 -5.28 26.39
N PHE A 180 -7.84 -6.27 25.51
CA PHE A 180 -8.63 -7.47 25.79
C PHE A 180 -7.94 -8.40 26.81
N LEU A 181 -6.63 -8.60 26.68
CA LEU A 181 -5.88 -9.52 27.55
C LEU A 181 -5.42 -8.86 28.85
N ALA A 182 -4.88 -7.64 28.80
CA ALA A 182 -4.17 -7.04 29.92
C ALA A 182 -4.99 -6.05 30.76
N VAL A 183 -5.98 -5.37 30.17
CA VAL A 183 -6.62 -4.22 30.82
C VAL A 183 -8.08 -4.48 31.19
N ASN A 184 -8.89 -4.94 30.24
CA ASN A 184 -10.33 -4.93 30.39
C ASN A 184 -10.85 -6.14 31.18
N LYS A 185 -11.88 -5.88 31.98
CA LYS A 185 -12.55 -6.85 32.86
C LYS A 185 -14.05 -6.94 32.64
N GLU A 186 -14.63 -6.02 31.86
CA GLU A 186 -16.07 -5.96 31.61
C GLU A 186 -16.42 -6.74 30.35
N LEU A 187 -17.38 -7.67 30.46
CA LEU A 187 -17.77 -8.59 29.38
C LEU A 187 -18.16 -7.87 28.08
N TRP A 188 -19.01 -6.83 28.15
CA TRP A 188 -19.49 -6.14 26.96
C TRP A 188 -18.35 -5.45 26.20
N LYS A 189 -17.35 -4.90 26.91
CA LYS A 189 -16.14 -4.33 26.31
C LYS A 189 -15.27 -5.43 25.69
N ASP A 190 -15.13 -6.59 26.34
CA ASP A 190 -14.40 -7.73 25.79
C ASP A 190 -15.02 -8.22 24.48
N VAL A 191 -16.36 -8.27 24.41
CA VAL A 191 -17.10 -8.60 23.18
C VAL A 191 -16.85 -7.56 22.08
N LEU A 192 -16.90 -6.25 22.39
CA LEU A 192 -16.60 -5.21 21.41
C LEU A 192 -15.16 -5.26 20.89
N LEU A 193 -14.19 -5.50 21.78
CA LEU A 193 -12.77 -5.68 21.41
C LEU A 193 -12.61 -6.91 20.52
N ALA A 194 -13.31 -8.01 20.81
CA ALA A 194 -13.29 -9.23 20.02
C ALA A 194 -13.93 -9.04 18.63
N ILE A 195 -15.02 -8.28 18.51
CA ILE A 195 -15.61 -7.90 17.22
C ILE A 195 -14.61 -7.08 16.40
N GLY A 196 -13.98 -6.07 17.00
CA GLY A 196 -12.96 -5.26 16.34
C GLY A 196 -11.75 -6.10 15.91
N LEU A 197 -11.28 -7.00 16.78
CA LEU A 197 -10.20 -7.94 16.50
C LEU A 197 -10.55 -8.86 15.33
N THR A 198 -11.78 -9.35 15.28
CA THR A 198 -12.30 -10.20 14.18
C THR A 198 -12.28 -9.43 12.86
N ILE A 199 -12.84 -8.21 12.83
CA ILE A 199 -12.86 -7.35 11.64
C ILE A 199 -11.44 -7.06 11.14
N PHE A 200 -10.52 -6.65 12.03
CA PHE A 200 -9.15 -6.36 11.63
C PHE A 200 -8.35 -7.59 11.23
N SER A 201 -8.60 -8.76 11.83
CA SER A 201 -7.93 -10.01 11.44
C SER A 201 -8.39 -10.50 10.07
N ILE A 202 -9.69 -10.46 9.79
CA ILE A 202 -10.22 -10.76 8.44
C ILE A 202 -9.64 -9.76 7.44
N GLY A 203 -9.63 -8.46 7.79
CA GLY A 203 -9.06 -7.41 6.97
C GLY A 203 -7.60 -7.64 6.65
N PHE A 204 -6.79 -7.96 7.67
CA PHE A 204 -5.38 -8.28 7.54
C PHE A 204 -5.17 -9.45 6.59
N ILE A 205 -5.86 -10.58 6.78
CA ILE A 205 -5.71 -11.79 5.94
C ILE A 205 -6.08 -11.49 4.49
N LEU A 206 -7.23 -10.84 4.29
CA LEU A 206 -7.75 -10.57 2.96
C LEU A 206 -6.99 -9.47 2.23
N VAL A 207 -5.95 -8.83 2.76
CA VAL A 207 -5.11 -7.96 1.90
C VAL A 207 -4.43 -8.77 0.79
N ILE A 208 -4.13 -10.05 1.03
CA ILE A 208 -3.50 -10.97 0.06
C ILE A 208 -2.19 -10.37 -0.50
N TYR A 209 -1.36 -9.84 0.39
CA TYR A 209 -0.03 -9.33 0.09
C TYR A 209 1.01 -9.91 1.07
N PRO A 210 1.36 -11.20 0.91
CA PRO A 210 2.21 -11.94 1.85
C PRO A 210 3.54 -11.24 2.15
N ALA A 211 4.04 -10.46 1.19
CA ALA A 211 5.33 -9.82 1.30
C ALA A 211 5.44 -8.80 2.45
N PHE A 212 4.33 -8.16 2.82
CA PHE A 212 4.26 -7.34 4.04
C PHE A 212 3.54 -8.08 5.17
N GLN A 213 2.56 -8.94 4.86
CA GLN A 213 1.78 -9.65 5.87
C GLN A 213 2.65 -10.58 6.72
N VAL A 214 3.58 -11.34 6.13
CA VAL A 214 4.38 -12.30 6.90
C VAL A 214 5.24 -11.60 7.97
N PRO A 215 6.05 -10.58 7.65
CA PRO A 215 6.80 -9.85 8.67
C PRO A 215 5.89 -9.21 9.74
N LEU A 216 4.76 -8.61 9.33
CA LEU A 216 3.82 -7.99 10.27
C LEU A 216 3.07 -9.01 11.14
N ALA A 217 2.79 -10.21 10.63
CA ALA A 217 2.22 -11.31 11.41
C ALA A 217 3.20 -11.76 12.51
N TYR A 218 4.49 -11.83 12.20
CA TYR A 218 5.53 -12.03 13.21
C TYR A 218 5.57 -10.90 14.23
N LEU A 219 5.43 -9.63 13.81
CA LEU A 219 5.35 -8.52 14.76
C LEU A 219 4.15 -8.66 15.73
N ILE A 220 2.97 -9.04 15.22
CA ILE A 220 1.79 -9.33 16.04
C ILE A 220 2.06 -10.50 17.00
N LEU A 221 2.70 -11.57 16.54
CA LEU A 221 3.06 -12.72 17.38
C LEU A 221 4.02 -12.34 18.51
N PHE A 222 5.09 -11.60 18.19
CA PHE A 222 6.03 -11.11 19.20
C PHE A 222 5.34 -10.19 20.20
N TRP A 223 4.46 -9.31 19.74
CA TRP A 223 3.65 -8.46 20.61
C TRP A 223 2.74 -9.26 21.55
N LEU A 224 2.05 -10.28 21.04
CA LEU A 224 1.23 -11.19 21.84
C LEU A 224 2.06 -11.92 22.90
N ILE A 225 3.23 -12.46 22.52
CA ILE A 225 4.19 -13.08 23.45
C ILE A 225 4.60 -12.07 24.53
N GLY A 226 4.91 -10.83 24.12
CA GLY A 226 5.23 -9.73 25.01
C GLY A 226 4.13 -9.44 26.04
N ILE A 227 2.86 -9.37 25.60
CA ILE A 227 1.72 -9.20 26.51
C ILE A 227 1.66 -10.36 27.51
N VAL A 228 1.77 -11.60 27.04
CA VAL A 228 1.66 -12.79 27.91
C VAL A 228 2.75 -12.80 28.98
N ILE A 229 4.00 -12.49 28.60
CA ILE A 229 5.14 -12.48 29.52
C ILE A 229 5.08 -11.29 30.50
N ILE A 230 4.75 -10.10 30.01
CA ILE A 230 4.83 -8.86 30.79
C ILE A 230 3.59 -8.66 31.69
N GLU A 231 2.40 -8.91 31.16
CA GLU A 231 1.13 -8.60 31.83
C GLU A 231 0.52 -9.83 32.51
N THR A 232 0.97 -11.04 32.17
CA THR A 232 0.52 -12.31 32.78
C THR A 232 -1.01 -12.44 32.84
N PRO A 233 -1.70 -12.36 31.69
CA PRO A 233 -3.16 -12.29 31.66
C PRO A 233 -3.81 -13.55 32.23
N LYS A 234 -4.88 -13.37 33.00
CA LYS A 234 -5.69 -14.49 33.51
C LYS A 234 -6.81 -14.83 32.51
N PHE A 235 -6.95 -16.11 32.20
CA PHE A 235 -7.98 -16.61 31.30
C PHE A 235 -9.16 -17.19 32.09
N SER A 236 -10.33 -16.57 31.96
CA SER A 236 -11.59 -17.18 32.39
C SER A 236 -12.18 -18.02 31.26
N VAL A 237 -13.09 -18.93 31.61
CA VAL A 237 -13.86 -19.72 30.62
C VAL A 237 -14.58 -18.79 29.63
N THR A 238 -15.13 -17.67 30.12
CA THR A 238 -15.78 -16.66 29.27
C THR A 238 -14.79 -16.01 28.29
N LYS A 239 -13.60 -15.61 28.73
CA LYS A 239 -12.58 -15.04 27.83
C LYS A 239 -12.16 -16.05 26.78
N LEU A 240 -11.98 -17.32 27.16
CA LEU A 240 -11.66 -18.39 26.23
C LEU A 240 -12.79 -18.58 25.20
N ALA A 241 -14.05 -18.57 25.62
CA ALA A 241 -15.19 -18.67 24.72
C ALA A 241 -15.24 -17.50 23.71
N ILE A 242 -14.93 -16.27 24.13
CA ILE A 242 -14.86 -15.11 23.23
C ILE A 242 -13.72 -15.26 22.21
N ILE A 243 -12.55 -15.74 22.64
CA ILE A 243 -11.42 -16.02 21.74
C ILE A 243 -11.82 -17.08 20.71
N LEU A 244 -12.39 -18.20 21.15
CA LEU A 244 -12.82 -19.29 20.27
C LEU A 244 -13.92 -18.82 19.30
N GLY A 245 -14.88 -18.01 19.76
CA GLY A 245 -15.91 -17.42 18.90
C GLY A 245 -15.31 -16.49 17.83
N SER A 246 -14.29 -15.70 18.19
CA SER A 246 -13.59 -14.84 17.24
C SER A 246 -12.84 -15.67 16.18
N ILE A 247 -12.11 -16.70 16.62
CA ILE A 247 -11.40 -17.63 15.71
C ILE A 247 -12.39 -18.30 14.76
N PHE A 248 -13.50 -18.81 15.30
CA PHE A 248 -14.55 -19.44 14.48
C PHE A 248 -15.12 -18.47 13.44
N ALA A 249 -15.44 -17.23 13.82
CA ALA A 249 -15.95 -16.22 12.89
C ALA A 249 -14.92 -15.89 11.79
N ILE A 250 -13.65 -15.72 12.14
CA ILE A 250 -12.57 -15.50 11.17
C ILE A 250 -12.48 -16.70 10.22
N SER A 251 -12.44 -17.93 10.75
CA SER A 251 -12.34 -19.16 9.97
C SER A 251 -13.52 -19.33 9.02
N MET A 252 -14.74 -19.01 9.44
CA MET A 252 -15.93 -19.07 8.58
C MET A 252 -15.83 -18.11 7.39
N VAL A 253 -15.41 -16.86 7.61
CA VAL A 253 -15.25 -15.89 6.52
C VAL A 253 -14.09 -16.28 5.59
N CYS A 254 -12.97 -16.76 6.14
CA CYS A 254 -11.84 -17.24 5.34
C CYS A 254 -12.19 -18.50 4.54
N TYR A 255 -12.99 -19.40 5.11
CA TYR A 255 -13.47 -20.59 4.41
C TYR A 255 -14.42 -20.21 3.27
N HIS A 256 -15.37 -19.30 3.53
CA HIS A 256 -16.24 -18.77 2.48
C HIS A 256 -15.43 -18.13 1.35
N PHE A 257 -14.48 -17.25 1.68
CA PHE A 257 -13.54 -16.66 0.71
C PHE A 257 -12.84 -17.73 -0.13
N TYR A 258 -12.29 -18.76 0.52
CA TYR A 258 -11.63 -19.86 -0.18
C TYR A 258 -12.58 -20.55 -1.17
N VAL A 259 -13.82 -20.84 -0.78
CA VAL A 259 -14.81 -21.50 -1.64
C VAL A 259 -15.19 -20.64 -2.85
N VAL A 260 -15.49 -19.36 -2.65
CA VAL A 260 -15.94 -18.48 -3.75
C VAL A 260 -14.80 -18.02 -4.66
N SER A 261 -13.54 -18.13 -4.21
CA SER A 261 -12.36 -17.70 -4.94
C SER A 261 -11.39 -18.84 -5.29
N ALA A 262 -11.79 -20.11 -5.09
CA ALA A 262 -10.90 -21.27 -5.20
C ALA A 262 -10.18 -21.37 -6.55
N ASP A 263 -10.93 -21.24 -7.64
CA ASP A 263 -10.38 -21.34 -9.00
C ASP A 263 -9.39 -20.20 -9.30
N SER A 264 -9.76 -18.97 -8.95
CA SER A 264 -8.91 -17.79 -9.09
C SER A 264 -7.64 -17.88 -8.23
N LEU A 265 -7.75 -18.38 -6.99
CA LEU A 265 -6.60 -18.61 -6.12
C LEU A 265 -5.68 -19.68 -6.69
N LYS A 266 -6.24 -20.76 -7.25
CA LYS A 266 -5.45 -21.81 -7.90
C LYS A 266 -4.72 -21.26 -9.12
N LEU A 267 -5.35 -20.43 -9.94
CA LEU A 267 -4.69 -19.79 -11.07
C LEU A 267 -3.56 -18.87 -10.59
N LEU A 268 -3.83 -18.00 -9.61
CA LEU A 268 -2.85 -17.09 -9.02
C LEU A 268 -1.63 -17.83 -8.44
N LEU A 269 -1.85 -18.87 -7.64
CA LEU A 269 -0.76 -19.63 -6.99
C LEU A 269 0.09 -20.44 -7.98
N ASN A 270 -0.45 -20.79 -9.15
CA ASN A 270 0.28 -21.49 -10.21
C ASN A 270 0.95 -20.54 -11.23
N THR A 271 0.87 -19.22 -11.01
CA THR A 271 1.61 -18.27 -11.83
C THR A 271 3.11 -18.33 -11.57
N ILE A 272 3.90 -18.02 -12.59
CA ILE A 272 5.36 -17.84 -12.45
C ILE A 272 5.65 -16.65 -11.54
N TYR A 273 4.85 -15.58 -11.64
CA TYR A 273 4.95 -14.40 -10.79
C TYR A 273 3.54 -13.87 -10.45
N PRO A 274 3.23 -13.57 -9.18
CA PRO A 274 4.05 -13.78 -7.99
C PRO A 274 3.93 -15.20 -7.40
N GLY A 275 3.10 -16.10 -7.94
CA GLY A 275 2.72 -17.38 -7.32
C GLY A 275 3.89 -18.28 -6.93
N ALA A 276 4.77 -18.59 -7.88
CA ALA A 276 5.95 -19.43 -7.69
C ALA A 276 7.16 -18.70 -7.09
N ARG A 277 7.05 -17.39 -6.81
CA ARG A 277 8.15 -16.59 -6.27
C ARG A 277 8.52 -17.06 -4.86
N THR A 278 9.80 -17.29 -4.62
CA THR A 278 10.32 -17.61 -3.29
C THR A 278 11.51 -16.73 -2.93
N TYR A 279 11.66 -16.49 -1.63
CA TYR A 279 12.77 -15.75 -1.04
C TYR A 279 13.40 -16.57 0.09
N SER A 280 14.70 -16.43 0.35
CA SER A 280 15.35 -17.15 1.46
C SER A 280 16.23 -16.26 2.33
N GLY A 281 16.10 -14.93 2.20
CA GLY A 281 16.96 -13.99 2.92
C GLY A 281 18.35 -13.86 2.29
N GLY A 282 19.17 -12.96 2.81
CA GLY A 282 20.59 -12.82 2.47
C GLY A 282 20.90 -12.05 1.18
N SER A 283 19.90 -11.62 0.41
CA SER A 283 20.11 -10.83 -0.82
C SER A 283 20.19 -9.31 -0.60
N PHE A 284 19.85 -8.83 0.60
CA PHE A 284 19.70 -7.40 0.84
C PHE A 284 21.06 -6.72 1.00
N SER A 285 21.28 -5.64 0.25
CA SER A 285 22.46 -4.80 0.41
C SER A 285 22.33 -3.92 1.65
N LEU A 286 23.29 -3.99 2.57
CA LEU A 286 23.29 -3.15 3.77
C LEU A 286 23.28 -1.64 3.46
N ILE A 287 23.72 -1.26 2.27
CA ILE A 287 23.73 0.13 1.80
C ILE A 287 22.29 0.63 1.57
N ASP A 288 21.35 -0.25 1.23
CA ASP A 288 19.94 0.10 0.96
C ASP A 288 19.19 0.49 2.25
N PHE A 289 19.76 0.23 3.43
CA PHE A 289 19.27 0.86 4.68
C PHE A 289 19.37 2.40 4.67
N ALA A 290 20.01 2.99 3.66
CA ALA A 290 20.02 4.44 3.42
C ALA A 290 18.66 4.99 2.93
N ASP A 291 17.74 4.15 2.47
CA ASP A 291 16.44 4.55 1.88
C ASP A 291 15.67 5.63 2.66
N PRO A 292 15.55 5.58 4.01
CA PRO A 292 14.85 6.62 4.77
C PRO A 292 15.41 8.03 4.60
N ILE A 293 16.66 8.19 4.14
CA ILE A 293 17.26 9.50 3.86
C ILE A 293 16.58 10.14 2.66
N SER A 294 16.23 9.36 1.63
CA SER A 294 15.61 9.85 0.40
C SER A 294 14.27 10.56 0.66
N ASN A 295 13.53 10.09 1.67
CA ASN A 295 12.22 10.58 2.09
C ASN A 295 12.09 12.11 2.14
N ILE A 296 13.15 12.81 2.54
CA ILE A 296 13.15 14.27 2.76
C ILE A 296 12.74 15.03 1.50
N LEU A 297 13.16 14.56 0.32
CA LEU A 297 12.90 15.19 -0.96
C LEU A 297 11.97 14.37 -1.87
N LEU A 298 11.66 13.12 -1.51
CA LEU A 298 10.84 12.21 -2.33
C LEU A 298 9.55 12.86 -2.90
N PRO A 299 8.79 13.69 -2.15
CA PRO A 299 7.58 14.29 -2.70
C PRO A 299 7.82 15.38 -3.73
N VAL A 300 9.00 15.97 -3.80
CA VAL A 300 9.32 17.10 -4.68
C VAL A 300 10.36 16.77 -5.74
N LYS A 301 11.08 15.64 -5.59
CA LYS A 301 12.12 15.20 -6.50
C LYS A 301 12.07 13.68 -6.72
N SER A 302 12.08 13.26 -7.98
CA SER A 302 12.14 11.84 -8.35
C SER A 302 13.52 11.25 -8.07
N ILE A 303 13.56 10.00 -7.61
CA ILE A 303 14.79 9.20 -7.44
C ILE A 303 14.98 8.18 -8.56
N SER A 304 14.27 8.31 -9.68
CA SER A 304 14.21 7.32 -10.79
C SER A 304 15.56 6.84 -11.33
N ASN A 305 16.64 7.60 -11.18
CA ASN A 305 17.99 7.20 -11.60
C ASN A 305 18.68 6.23 -10.61
N ILE A 306 18.11 6.06 -9.42
CA ILE A 306 18.63 5.23 -8.33
C ILE A 306 17.63 4.10 -8.04
N SER A 307 16.36 4.45 -7.81
CA SER A 307 15.31 3.50 -7.43
C SER A 307 13.92 4.06 -7.74
N ASN A 308 12.88 3.32 -7.38
CA ASN A 308 11.49 3.73 -7.44
C ASN A 308 11.10 4.45 -6.14
N ASN A 309 10.44 5.62 -6.25
CA ASN A 309 10.01 6.44 -5.11
C ASN A 309 9.18 5.67 -4.07
N CYS A 310 8.26 4.81 -4.51
CA CYS A 310 7.44 3.98 -3.62
C CYS A 310 8.29 2.91 -2.93
N GLU A 311 9.23 2.30 -3.65
CA GLU A 311 10.12 1.26 -3.09
C GLU A 311 11.06 1.81 -2.00
N SER A 312 11.64 2.99 -2.20
CA SER A 312 12.53 3.64 -1.24
C SER A 312 11.80 4.39 -0.12
N ALA A 313 10.49 4.59 -0.23
CA ALA A 313 9.70 5.24 0.81
C ALA A 313 9.71 4.39 2.10
N ALA A 314 10.30 4.94 3.16
CA ALA A 314 10.51 4.21 4.41
C ALA A 314 10.07 5.02 5.63
N PHE A 315 10.35 4.50 6.84
CA PHE A 315 10.07 5.17 8.11
C PHE A 315 11.35 5.79 8.65
N PHE A 316 11.30 7.07 9.08
CA PHE A 316 12.43 7.68 9.77
C PHE A 316 12.67 6.97 11.10
N SER A 317 13.88 6.46 11.31
CA SER A 317 14.25 5.79 12.54
C SER A 317 15.65 6.18 12.98
N LEU A 318 15.93 6.02 14.27
CA LEU A 318 17.25 6.19 14.84
C LEU A 318 18.07 4.89 14.82
N MET A 319 17.71 3.89 14.03
CA MET A 319 18.49 2.65 13.95
C MET A 319 19.91 2.94 13.40
N PRO A 320 20.98 2.27 13.90
CA PRO A 320 21.04 1.34 15.03
C PRO A 320 21.33 2.01 16.39
N PHE A 321 21.12 3.31 16.54
CA PHE A 321 21.50 4.08 17.73
C PHE A 321 20.55 3.90 18.92
N VAL A 322 19.30 3.47 18.73
CA VAL A 322 18.37 3.29 19.86
C VAL A 322 18.90 2.30 20.92
N PRO A 323 19.40 1.10 20.57
CA PRO A 323 20.07 0.22 21.54
C PRO A 323 21.29 0.86 22.23
N ILE A 324 22.13 1.57 21.47
CA ILE A 324 23.35 2.21 21.98
C ILE A 324 22.99 3.25 23.07
N LEU A 325 21.95 4.04 22.82
CA LEU A 325 21.46 5.06 23.75
C LEU A 325 20.82 4.46 25.01
N LEU A 326 20.34 3.22 24.94
CA LEU A 326 19.73 2.49 26.06
C LEU A 326 20.73 1.62 26.83
N TRP A 327 21.96 1.45 26.35
CA TRP A 327 22.96 0.56 26.93
C TRP A 327 23.37 0.92 28.37
N ASN A 328 23.05 2.12 28.85
CA ASN A 328 23.40 2.57 30.20
C ASN A 328 22.63 1.78 31.27
N LYS A 329 23.34 0.86 31.94
CA LYS A 329 22.77 -0.10 32.91
C LYS A 329 21.99 0.53 34.07
N ARG A 330 22.25 1.79 34.41
CA ARG A 330 21.67 2.46 35.58
C ARG A 330 20.18 2.80 35.43
N ASP A 331 19.66 2.82 34.22
CA ASP A 331 18.30 3.29 33.94
C ASP A 331 17.39 2.22 33.27
N TYR A 332 17.81 0.95 33.21
CA TYR A 332 17.04 -0.12 32.56
C TYR A 332 15.64 -0.29 33.17
N ASP A 333 15.49 -0.13 34.48
CA ASP A 333 14.19 -0.23 35.15
C ASP A 333 13.19 0.85 34.71
N LYS A 334 13.69 1.94 34.10
CA LYS A 334 12.86 3.03 33.55
C LYS A 334 12.40 2.73 32.13
N VAL A 335 13.09 1.84 31.42
CA VAL A 335 12.79 1.47 30.04
C VAL A 335 11.53 0.59 30.01
N ASP A 336 10.66 0.84 29.05
CA ASP A 336 9.47 0.01 28.88
C ASP A 336 9.84 -1.39 28.37
N LYS A 337 9.34 -2.44 29.02
CA LYS A 337 9.67 -3.84 28.72
C LYS A 337 9.32 -4.23 27.29
N TYR A 338 8.30 -3.60 26.68
CA TYR A 338 7.91 -3.88 25.30
C TYR A 338 9.01 -3.51 24.28
N ILE A 339 9.95 -2.62 24.61
CA ILE A 339 11.03 -2.27 23.68
C ILE A 339 11.94 -3.48 23.42
N PHE A 340 12.13 -4.35 24.41
CA PHE A 340 12.94 -5.56 24.27
C PHE A 340 12.28 -6.55 23.32
N ILE A 341 10.95 -6.68 23.37
CA ILE A 341 10.19 -7.52 22.43
C ILE A 341 10.40 -7.05 20.99
N PHE A 342 10.35 -5.73 20.75
CA PHE A 342 10.65 -5.17 19.44
C PHE A 342 12.11 -5.36 19.03
N TYR A 343 13.07 -5.30 19.96
CA TYR A 343 14.46 -5.60 19.63
C TYR A 343 14.71 -7.05 19.27
N VAL A 344 14.11 -8.01 19.98
CA VAL A 344 14.25 -9.43 19.61
C VAL A 344 13.66 -9.65 18.21
N TYR A 345 12.49 -9.07 17.92
CA TYR A 345 11.92 -9.08 16.57
C TYR A 345 12.89 -8.49 15.53
N LEU A 346 13.43 -7.30 15.79
CA LEU A 346 14.37 -6.62 14.89
C LEU A 346 15.62 -7.47 14.63
N ILE A 347 16.20 -8.09 15.65
CA ILE A 347 17.37 -8.96 15.52
C ILE A 347 17.02 -10.17 14.66
N CYS A 348 15.93 -10.88 14.96
CA CYS A 348 15.51 -12.05 14.18
C CYS A 348 15.30 -11.71 12.69
N MET A 349 14.58 -10.63 12.41
CA MET A 349 14.27 -10.20 11.05
C MET A 349 15.49 -9.65 10.31
N PHE A 350 16.36 -8.90 11.00
CA PHE A 350 17.61 -8.41 10.42
C PHE A 350 18.58 -9.56 10.11
N CYS A 351 18.72 -10.53 11.01
CA CYS A 351 19.52 -11.73 10.75
C CYS A 351 18.99 -12.49 9.54
N PHE A 352 17.68 -12.69 9.42
CA PHE A 352 17.11 -13.31 8.22
C PHE A 352 17.37 -12.48 6.95
N LEU A 353 17.19 -11.17 7.01
CA LEU A 353 17.41 -10.27 5.87
C LEU A 353 18.85 -10.33 5.34
N VAL A 354 19.84 -10.35 6.23
CA VAL A 354 21.28 -10.22 5.89
C VAL A 354 21.98 -11.57 5.71
N VAL A 355 21.64 -12.57 6.53
CA VAL A 355 22.31 -13.88 6.49
C VAL A 355 21.51 -14.88 5.65
N GLY A 356 20.19 -14.78 5.67
CA GLY A 356 19.30 -15.77 5.08
C GLY A 356 19.16 -17.06 5.88
N LEU A 357 18.31 -17.94 5.36
CA LEU A 357 18.02 -19.27 5.90
C LEU A 357 18.03 -20.30 4.78
N PRO A 358 18.30 -21.59 5.08
CA PRO A 358 18.05 -22.65 4.12
C PRO A 358 16.61 -22.61 3.61
N HIS A 359 16.39 -22.87 2.33
CA HIS A 359 15.07 -22.75 1.67
C HIS A 359 13.95 -23.56 2.38
N ILE A 360 14.29 -24.73 2.94
CA ILE A 360 13.32 -25.53 3.71
C ILE A 360 12.89 -24.79 4.97
N ALA A 361 13.82 -24.18 5.70
CA ALA A 361 13.53 -23.42 6.91
C ALA A 361 12.73 -22.15 6.60
N SER A 362 13.10 -21.40 5.55
CA SER A 362 12.34 -20.21 5.13
C SER A 362 10.91 -20.56 4.71
N LYS A 363 10.70 -21.73 4.09
CA LYS A 363 9.37 -22.25 3.72
C LYS A 363 8.54 -22.67 4.94
N ILE A 364 9.13 -23.38 5.91
CA ILE A 364 8.43 -23.79 7.15
C ILE A 364 8.01 -22.56 7.95
N LEU A 365 8.87 -21.54 8.00
CA LEU A 365 8.60 -20.28 8.69
C LEU A 365 7.73 -19.32 7.86
N LEU A 366 7.32 -19.70 6.64
CA LEU A 366 6.61 -18.84 5.68
C LEU A 366 7.36 -17.55 5.29
N LEU A 367 8.58 -17.37 5.77
CA LEU A 367 9.45 -16.25 5.43
C LEU A 367 9.81 -16.24 3.94
N ASN A 368 9.63 -17.37 3.24
CA ASN A 368 9.83 -17.42 1.79
C ASN A 368 8.81 -16.60 0.98
N PHE A 369 7.72 -16.16 1.59
CA PHE A 369 6.72 -15.30 0.96
C PHE A 369 7.06 -13.79 1.07
N THR A 370 8.04 -13.41 1.90
CA THR A 370 8.52 -12.02 1.95
C THR A 370 9.47 -11.70 0.80
N THR A 371 9.79 -10.42 0.64
CA THR A 371 10.95 -9.99 -0.14
C THR A 371 11.86 -9.13 0.73
N ASP A 372 13.07 -8.90 0.24
CA ASP A 372 14.10 -8.11 0.90
C ASP A 372 13.67 -6.67 1.18
N THR A 373 13.25 -5.92 0.15
CA THR A 373 12.83 -4.52 0.29
C THR A 373 11.64 -4.38 1.25
N ARG A 374 10.66 -5.29 1.16
CA ARG A 374 9.45 -5.28 2.00
C ARG A 374 9.78 -5.55 3.46
N LEU A 375 10.67 -6.51 3.72
CA LEU A 375 11.14 -6.81 5.07
C LEU A 375 11.93 -5.63 5.66
N ALA A 376 12.80 -4.99 4.86
CA ALA A 376 13.53 -3.79 5.28
C ALA A 376 12.59 -2.63 5.66
N THR A 377 11.51 -2.41 4.89
CA THR A 377 10.48 -1.41 5.24
C THR A 377 9.84 -1.70 6.60
N ILE A 378 9.54 -2.97 6.93
CA ILE A 378 8.96 -3.35 8.23
C ILE A 378 10.00 -3.22 9.37
N ILE A 379 11.27 -3.52 9.11
CA ILE A 379 12.36 -3.25 10.06
C ILE A 379 12.45 -1.75 10.35
N HIS A 380 12.33 -0.87 9.34
CA HIS A 380 12.27 0.57 9.56
C HIS A 380 11.05 0.99 10.38
N PHE A 381 9.88 0.40 10.14
CA PHE A 381 8.67 0.67 10.90
C PHE A 381 8.83 0.32 12.39
N VAL A 382 9.28 -0.88 12.71
CA VAL A 382 9.48 -1.30 14.12
C VAL A 382 10.60 -0.48 14.76
N SER A 383 11.62 -0.10 14.00
CA SER A 383 12.68 0.82 14.47
C SER A 383 12.14 2.22 14.79
N LEU A 384 11.15 2.70 14.03
CA LEU A 384 10.41 3.93 14.37
C LEU A 384 9.64 3.77 15.69
N LEU A 385 9.00 2.62 15.94
CA LEU A 385 8.32 2.36 17.22
C LEU A 385 9.31 2.41 18.39
N CYS A 386 10.48 1.78 18.27
CA CYS A 386 11.55 1.88 19.27
C CYS A 386 12.04 3.32 19.46
N THR A 387 12.16 4.10 18.37
CA THR A 387 12.50 5.53 18.41
C THR A 387 11.44 6.31 19.21
N ILE A 388 10.15 6.07 18.96
CA ILE A 388 9.04 6.68 19.69
C ILE A 388 9.08 6.33 21.19
N MET A 389 9.37 5.07 21.53
CA MET A 389 9.50 4.64 22.93
C MET A 389 10.71 5.27 23.64
N LEU A 390 11.83 5.46 22.93
CA LEU A 390 12.98 6.22 23.45
C LEU A 390 12.60 7.67 23.75
N LEU A 391 11.79 8.30 22.89
CA LEU A 391 11.30 9.68 23.10
C LEU A 391 10.41 9.83 24.34
N ASN A 392 9.85 8.75 24.88
CA ASN A 392 9.13 8.79 26.15
C ASN A 392 10.07 8.76 27.36
N ASN A 393 11.27 8.22 27.19
CA ASN A 393 12.24 7.95 28.26
C ASN A 393 13.44 8.92 28.19
N LEU A 394 13.16 10.21 27.92
CA LEU A 394 14.18 11.25 27.69
C LEU A 394 15.16 11.47 28.86
N VAL A 395 14.79 11.05 30.07
CA VAL A 395 15.67 11.11 31.25
C VAL A 395 16.98 10.36 30.99
N ILE A 396 16.92 9.24 30.28
CA ILE A 396 18.10 8.44 29.87
C ILE A 396 19.05 9.30 29.02
N LEU A 397 18.49 10.09 28.11
CA LEU A 397 19.26 10.96 27.21
C LEU A 397 19.88 12.16 27.93
N LYS A 398 19.23 12.68 28.99
CA LYS A 398 19.72 13.84 29.76
C LYS A 398 21.00 13.54 30.54
N ASN A 399 21.18 12.29 30.96
CA ASN A 399 22.31 11.85 31.78
C ASN A 399 23.62 11.70 31.00
N ILE A 400 23.60 11.91 29.68
CA ILE A 400 24.79 11.85 28.83
C ILE A 400 25.56 13.17 28.94
N ASP A 401 26.85 13.11 29.29
CA ASP A 401 27.72 14.29 29.35
C ASP A 401 27.96 14.91 27.96
N THR A 402 28.37 16.19 27.94
CA THR A 402 28.52 16.97 26.71
C THR A 402 29.52 16.35 25.72
N ARG A 403 30.61 15.73 26.21
CA ARG A 403 31.60 15.08 25.34
C ARG A 403 30.98 13.88 24.63
N ASN A 404 30.31 13.02 25.38
CA ASN A 404 29.63 11.85 24.83
C ASN A 404 28.48 12.25 23.88
N LYS A 405 27.77 13.34 24.16
CA LYS A 405 26.76 13.88 23.22
C LYS A 405 27.37 14.26 21.87
N ILE A 406 28.52 14.93 21.87
CA ILE A 406 29.25 15.29 20.64
C ILE A 406 29.70 14.04 19.90
N VAL A 407 30.31 13.07 20.60
CA VAL A 407 30.77 11.81 19.99
C VAL A 407 29.62 11.05 19.33
N VAL A 408 28.50 10.86 20.04
CA VAL A 408 27.32 10.18 19.50
C VAL A 408 26.76 10.93 18.29
N THR A 409 26.72 12.27 18.33
CA THR A 409 26.27 13.10 17.21
C THR A 409 27.17 12.93 15.99
N LEU A 410 28.50 12.95 16.18
CA LEU A 410 29.46 12.74 15.09
C LEU A 410 29.35 11.33 14.49
N LEU A 411 29.22 10.30 15.34
CA LEU A 411 29.00 8.92 14.87
C LEU A 411 27.69 8.79 14.09
N PHE A 412 26.63 9.45 14.52
CA PHE A 412 25.34 9.48 13.81
C PHE A 412 25.47 10.12 12.43
N VAL A 413 26.13 11.28 12.34
CA VAL A 413 26.37 11.97 11.06
C VAL A 413 27.29 11.15 10.15
N LEU A 414 28.36 10.56 10.67
CA LEU A 414 29.28 9.72 9.90
C LEU A 414 28.59 8.44 9.39
N PHE A 415 27.79 7.79 10.21
CA PHE A 415 27.03 6.60 9.83
C PHE A 415 26.05 6.91 8.70
N TRP A 416 25.13 7.88 8.89
CA TRP A 416 24.14 8.21 7.85
C TRP A 416 24.78 8.89 6.64
N GLY A 417 25.80 9.72 6.84
CA GLY A 417 26.55 10.36 5.76
C GLY A 417 27.29 9.36 4.88
N SER A 418 27.98 8.39 5.49
CA SER A 418 28.65 7.32 4.73
C SER A 418 27.64 6.45 3.99
N LEU A 419 26.54 6.04 4.62
CA LEU A 419 25.46 5.30 3.95
C LEU A 419 24.88 6.08 2.76
N THR A 420 24.67 7.40 2.90
CA THR A 420 24.18 8.26 1.79
C THR A 420 25.15 8.30 0.61
N VAL A 421 26.47 8.29 0.88
CA VAL A 421 27.49 8.29 -0.18
C VAL A 421 27.59 6.93 -0.84
N LEU A 422 27.64 5.86 -0.04
CA LEU A 422 27.78 4.48 -0.53
C LEU A 422 26.57 4.04 -1.37
N SER A 423 25.37 4.52 -1.04
CA SER A 423 24.12 4.28 -1.80
C SER A 423 23.99 5.12 -3.05
N GLY A 424 24.87 6.12 -3.26
CA GLY A 424 24.75 7.07 -4.36
C GLY A 424 23.67 8.15 -4.14
N TYR A 425 22.95 8.14 -3.02
CA TYR A 425 21.95 9.18 -2.70
C TYR A 425 22.56 10.58 -2.60
N ASN A 426 23.86 10.71 -2.32
CA ASN A 426 24.57 12.00 -2.39
C ASN A 426 24.44 12.68 -3.78
N THR A 427 24.33 11.91 -4.87
CA THR A 427 24.09 12.46 -6.22
C THR A 427 22.65 12.98 -6.38
N TYR A 428 21.68 12.30 -5.76
CA TYR A 428 20.29 12.73 -5.72
C TYR A 428 20.14 14.05 -4.95
N PHE A 429 20.85 14.25 -3.84
CA PHE A 429 20.85 15.57 -3.17
C PHE A 429 21.67 16.61 -3.95
N GLY A 430 22.78 16.20 -4.57
CA GLY A 430 23.80 17.13 -5.04
C GLY A 430 24.61 17.72 -3.88
N LYS A 431 25.79 18.28 -4.19
CA LYS A 431 26.80 18.64 -3.18
C LYS A 431 26.25 19.57 -2.08
N SER A 432 25.56 20.65 -2.44
CA SER A 432 25.07 21.66 -1.49
C SER A 432 23.99 21.12 -0.55
N LEU A 433 22.96 20.45 -1.08
CA LEU A 433 21.90 19.87 -0.25
C LEU A 433 22.41 18.71 0.58
N PHE A 434 23.40 17.94 0.09
CA PHE A 434 24.04 16.89 0.88
C PHE A 434 24.79 17.48 2.09
N CYS A 435 25.54 18.57 1.93
CA CYS A 435 26.17 19.25 3.07
C CYS A 435 25.13 19.76 4.09
N ILE A 436 24.02 20.34 3.60
CA ILE A 436 22.91 20.79 4.47
C ILE A 436 22.30 19.59 5.22
N LEU A 437 22.10 18.46 4.55
CA LEU A 437 21.61 17.23 5.16
C LEU A 437 22.50 16.77 6.32
N LEU A 438 23.82 16.73 6.14
CA LEU A 438 24.75 16.35 7.21
C LEU A 438 24.65 17.27 8.43
N VAL A 439 24.53 18.58 8.19
CA VAL A 439 24.31 19.56 9.26
C VAL A 439 22.98 19.32 9.96
N LEU A 440 21.89 19.10 9.21
CA LEU A 440 20.57 18.84 9.78
C LEU A 440 20.53 17.56 10.60
N LEU A 441 21.21 16.49 10.16
CA LEU A 441 21.36 15.24 10.93
C LEU A 441 22.11 15.48 12.24
N GLY A 442 23.19 16.26 12.21
CA GLY A 442 23.97 16.62 13.40
C GLY A 442 23.18 17.49 14.38
N VAL A 443 22.51 18.54 13.88
CA VAL A 443 21.63 19.39 14.68
C VAL A 443 20.52 18.56 15.30
N PHE A 444 19.85 17.73 14.50
CA PHE A 444 18.78 16.86 14.99
C PHE A 444 19.26 15.95 16.12
N MET A 445 20.37 15.23 15.93
CA MET A 445 20.88 14.30 16.94
C MET A 445 21.34 15.03 18.20
N TYR A 446 22.02 16.17 18.08
CA TYR A 446 22.41 16.97 19.24
C TYR A 446 21.20 17.53 20.01
N MET A 447 20.18 18.01 19.28
CA MET A 447 18.92 18.48 19.87
C MET A 447 18.15 17.32 20.52
N LEU A 448 18.21 16.11 19.97
CA LEU A 448 17.59 14.94 20.59
C LEU A 448 18.23 14.61 21.94
N LEU A 449 19.55 14.79 22.06
CA LEU A 449 20.29 14.54 23.29
C LEU A 449 20.17 15.69 24.31
N SER A 450 20.00 16.93 23.85
CA SER A 450 20.06 18.13 24.70
C SER A 450 18.73 18.87 24.88
N TYR A 451 17.91 18.94 23.83
CA TYR A 451 16.69 19.75 23.73
C TYR A 451 15.53 18.97 23.07
N GLN A 452 15.07 17.94 23.75
CA GLN A 452 14.28 16.87 23.12
C GLN A 452 12.93 17.34 22.55
N LYS A 453 12.32 18.38 23.14
CA LYS A 453 11.09 18.98 22.60
C LYS A 453 11.32 19.57 21.20
N ILE A 454 12.48 20.16 20.96
CA ILE A 454 12.87 20.70 19.65
C ILE A 454 13.08 19.54 18.67
N ALA A 455 13.79 18.49 19.07
CA ALA A 455 13.99 17.32 18.20
C ALA A 455 12.67 16.64 17.80
N ILE A 456 11.73 16.48 18.74
CA ILE A 456 10.39 15.95 18.45
C ILE A 456 9.66 16.84 17.43
N ALA A 457 9.73 18.16 17.61
CA ALA A 457 9.14 19.10 16.65
C ALA A 457 9.81 19.00 15.27
N MET A 458 11.14 18.82 15.20
CA MET A 458 11.86 18.64 13.94
C MET A 458 11.42 17.37 13.19
N ILE A 459 11.32 16.21 13.86
CA ILE A 459 10.83 14.97 13.24
C ILE A 459 9.39 15.17 12.75
N PHE A 460 8.55 15.80 13.56
CA PHE A 460 7.17 16.04 13.21
C PHE A 460 7.04 16.92 11.95
N CYS A 461 7.78 18.02 11.89
CA CYS A 461 7.85 18.87 10.70
C CYS A 461 8.37 18.09 9.48
N LEU A 462 9.41 17.27 9.66
CA LEU A 462 9.98 16.46 8.60
C LEU A 462 8.96 15.49 8.01
N VAL A 463 8.20 14.80 8.86
CA VAL A 463 7.16 13.85 8.43
C VAL A 463 6.02 14.56 7.70
N ILE A 464 5.60 15.74 8.18
CA ILE A 464 4.59 16.54 7.46
C ILE A 464 5.09 16.88 6.05
N ILE A 465 6.31 17.40 5.94
CA ILE A 465 6.87 17.84 4.65
C ILE A 465 7.14 16.65 3.72
N SER A 466 7.53 15.49 4.25
CA SER A 466 7.91 14.33 3.43
C SER A 466 6.77 13.35 3.14
N GLY A 467 5.67 13.39 3.89
CA GLY A 467 4.58 12.42 3.74
C GLY A 467 3.19 13.04 3.52
N MET A 468 2.83 14.12 4.23
CA MET A 468 1.48 14.70 4.11
C MET A 468 1.21 15.30 2.72
N ILE A 469 2.24 15.72 2.00
CA ILE A 469 2.15 16.28 0.64
C ILE A 469 2.28 15.21 -0.47
N VAL A 470 2.37 13.93 -0.11
CA VAL A 470 2.48 12.83 -1.10
C VAL A 470 1.16 12.65 -1.82
N ASN A 471 0.05 12.61 -1.07
CA ASN A 471 -1.27 12.45 -1.63
C ASN A 471 -1.89 13.83 -1.93
N PRO A 472 -2.41 14.08 -3.15
CA PRO A 472 -3.13 15.32 -3.44
C PRO A 472 -4.49 15.35 -2.70
N ILE A 473 -5.16 16.49 -2.69
CA ILE A 473 -6.56 16.62 -2.25
C ILE A 473 -7.42 16.88 -3.48
N VAL A 474 -8.37 15.98 -3.72
CA VAL A 474 -9.23 15.94 -4.90
C VAL A 474 -10.70 15.98 -4.47
N ILE A 475 -11.55 16.66 -5.24
CA ILE A 475 -13.00 16.71 -5.04
C ILE A 475 -13.70 15.84 -6.09
N GLY A 476 -14.41 14.80 -5.65
CA GLY A 476 -15.16 13.89 -6.52
C GLY A 476 -14.29 13.04 -7.44
N THR A 477 -14.92 12.41 -8.42
CA THR A 477 -14.27 11.50 -9.40
C THR A 477 -14.32 12.05 -10.83
N GLY A 478 -14.62 13.35 -10.97
CA GLY A 478 -14.79 14.04 -12.26
C GLY A 478 -13.57 13.95 -13.18
N GLN A 479 -12.36 13.80 -12.64
CA GLN A 479 -11.12 13.55 -13.41
C GLN A 479 -11.17 12.29 -14.30
N ILE A 480 -12.10 11.37 -14.04
CA ILE A 480 -12.39 10.24 -14.93
C ILE A 480 -13.77 10.40 -15.56
N ASP A 481 -14.81 10.62 -14.75
CA ASP A 481 -16.20 10.60 -15.23
C ASP A 481 -16.55 11.72 -16.21
N ASN A 482 -15.87 12.87 -16.13
CA ASN A 482 -16.16 14.00 -17.00
C ASN A 482 -15.43 13.93 -18.34
N LEU A 483 -14.43 13.04 -18.48
CA LEU A 483 -13.66 12.86 -19.72
C LEU A 483 -14.60 12.50 -20.87
N LYS A 484 -14.47 13.19 -22.01
CA LYS A 484 -15.31 12.92 -23.19
C LYS A 484 -15.16 11.48 -23.68
N ILE A 485 -13.94 10.94 -23.65
CA ILE A 485 -13.68 9.55 -24.05
C ILE A 485 -14.45 8.54 -23.17
N VAL A 486 -14.54 8.77 -21.86
CA VAL A 486 -15.29 7.91 -20.93
C VAL A 486 -16.78 7.98 -21.21
N LYS A 487 -17.31 9.19 -21.46
CA LYS A 487 -18.72 9.39 -21.84
C LYS A 487 -19.05 8.66 -23.16
N GLU A 488 -18.15 8.71 -24.13
CA GLU A 488 -18.33 8.02 -25.42
C GLU A 488 -18.27 6.50 -25.26
N ILE A 489 -17.31 5.95 -24.51
CA ILE A 489 -17.25 4.51 -24.22
C ILE A 489 -18.56 4.04 -23.57
N LYS A 490 -19.06 4.79 -22.57
CA LYS A 490 -20.34 4.50 -21.93
C LYS A 490 -21.52 4.59 -22.90
N ASN A 491 -21.51 5.55 -23.83
CA ASN A 491 -22.52 5.68 -24.87
C ASN A 491 -22.53 4.48 -25.83
N ILE A 492 -21.35 4.07 -26.31
CA ILE A 492 -21.20 2.91 -27.19
C ILE A 492 -21.67 1.63 -26.48
N ASN A 493 -21.24 1.39 -25.24
CA ASN A 493 -21.65 0.20 -24.47
C ASN A 493 -23.15 0.14 -24.16
N LYS A 494 -23.84 1.28 -24.10
CA LYS A 494 -25.31 1.31 -23.96
C LYS A 494 -26.01 0.79 -25.21
N HIS A 495 -25.47 1.09 -26.39
CA HIS A 495 -26.04 0.68 -27.68
C HIS A 495 -25.58 -0.72 -28.11
N ASP A 496 -24.35 -1.09 -27.76
CA ASP A 496 -23.72 -2.37 -28.09
C ASP A 496 -23.32 -3.09 -26.79
N LYS A 497 -24.26 -3.85 -26.21
CA LYS A 497 -24.05 -4.54 -24.92
C LYS A 497 -22.97 -5.62 -24.97
N ASN A 498 -22.62 -6.09 -26.17
CA ASN A 498 -21.60 -7.11 -26.39
C ASN A 498 -20.24 -6.49 -26.76
N ALA A 499 -20.12 -5.16 -26.74
CA ALA A 499 -18.91 -4.45 -27.07
C ALA A 499 -17.74 -4.91 -26.21
N ARG A 500 -16.74 -5.50 -26.87
CA ARG A 500 -15.46 -5.86 -26.27
C ARG A 500 -14.35 -4.95 -26.77
N TRP A 501 -13.50 -4.50 -25.85
CA TRP A 501 -12.57 -3.40 -26.06
C TRP A 501 -11.10 -3.81 -25.90
N VAL A 502 -10.25 -3.10 -26.63
CA VAL A 502 -8.80 -3.05 -26.46
C VAL A 502 -8.35 -1.59 -26.50
N SER A 503 -7.31 -1.25 -25.75
CA SER A 503 -6.62 0.03 -25.85
C SER A 503 -5.15 -0.14 -26.18
N GLU A 504 -4.67 0.67 -27.13
CA GLU A 504 -3.24 0.88 -27.46
C GLU A 504 -2.70 2.19 -26.84
N THR A 505 -3.57 3.02 -26.25
CA THR A 505 -3.16 4.31 -25.66
C THR A 505 -2.50 4.16 -24.29
N THR A 506 -1.67 5.15 -23.95
CA THR A 506 -1.11 5.32 -22.60
C THR A 506 -2.21 5.38 -21.55
N PHE A 507 -2.17 4.50 -20.54
CA PHE A 507 -3.17 4.37 -19.47
C PHE A 507 -4.60 4.01 -19.91
N GLY A 508 -4.82 3.65 -21.18
CA GLY A 508 -6.15 3.36 -21.68
C GLY A 508 -6.79 2.10 -21.08
N ASP A 509 -5.96 1.20 -20.55
CA ASP A 509 -6.38 0.05 -19.76
C ASP A 509 -7.17 0.45 -18.50
N GLY A 510 -6.70 1.47 -17.79
CA GLY A 510 -7.40 2.04 -16.64
C GLY A 510 -8.69 2.74 -17.04
N ILE A 511 -8.70 3.51 -18.14
CA ILE A 511 -9.89 4.21 -18.63
C ILE A 511 -11.00 3.22 -19.03
N LEU A 512 -10.67 2.19 -19.81
CA LEU A 512 -11.64 1.16 -20.21
C LEU A 512 -12.20 0.45 -18.96
N THR A 513 -11.34 0.06 -18.04
CA THR A 513 -11.75 -0.63 -16.80
C THR A 513 -12.66 0.26 -15.94
N ALA A 514 -12.26 1.51 -15.69
CA ALA A 514 -13.01 2.47 -14.88
C ALA A 514 -14.38 2.83 -15.49
N SER A 515 -14.50 2.74 -16.82
CA SER A 515 -15.76 2.98 -17.52
C SER A 515 -16.76 1.81 -17.45
N GLY A 516 -16.35 0.67 -16.88
CA GLY A 516 -17.16 -0.56 -16.84
C GLY A 516 -17.21 -1.29 -18.19
N ALA A 517 -16.27 -1.02 -19.11
CA ALA A 517 -16.22 -1.68 -20.41
C ALA A 517 -15.72 -3.12 -20.30
N ASN A 518 -16.28 -4.01 -21.12
CA ASN A 518 -15.73 -5.36 -21.27
C ASN A 518 -14.40 -5.25 -22.03
N THR A 519 -13.27 -5.46 -21.36
CA THR A 519 -11.94 -5.11 -21.90
C THR A 519 -10.94 -6.26 -21.78
N PHE A 520 -10.19 -6.45 -22.87
CA PHE A 520 -9.03 -7.33 -22.88
C PHE A 520 -7.78 -6.64 -22.31
N SER A 521 -7.67 -5.31 -22.48
CA SER A 521 -6.56 -4.48 -22.02
C SER A 521 -6.74 -4.06 -20.56
N SER A 522 -6.80 -4.98 -19.61
CA SER A 522 -6.80 -4.65 -18.18
C SER A 522 -5.55 -5.21 -17.50
N VAL A 523 -5.26 -4.74 -16.29
CA VAL A 523 -4.39 -5.49 -15.37
C VAL A 523 -5.06 -6.81 -15.04
N ARG A 524 -4.24 -7.85 -14.93
CA ARG A 524 -4.64 -9.22 -14.66
C ARG A 524 -3.95 -9.77 -13.43
N PHE A 525 -4.72 -10.25 -12.45
CA PHE A 525 -4.16 -10.91 -11.29
C PHE A 525 -3.72 -12.34 -11.57
N TYR A 526 -4.38 -12.97 -12.54
CA TYR A 526 -4.03 -14.27 -13.05
C TYR A 526 -4.32 -14.31 -14.56
N PRO A 527 -3.60 -15.13 -15.32
CA PRO A 527 -3.77 -15.18 -16.77
C PRO A 527 -5.08 -15.85 -17.17
N ASP A 528 -5.76 -15.27 -18.15
CA ASP A 528 -6.74 -16.02 -18.94
C ASP A 528 -5.99 -16.86 -19.99
N MET A 529 -5.58 -18.05 -19.56
CA MET A 529 -4.81 -18.99 -20.40
C MET A 529 -5.56 -19.35 -21.67
N LYS A 530 -6.90 -19.47 -21.61
CA LYS A 530 -7.67 -19.86 -22.79
C LYS A 530 -7.60 -18.79 -23.88
N GLU A 531 -7.76 -17.52 -23.50
CA GLU A 531 -7.68 -16.42 -24.46
C GLU A 531 -6.26 -16.23 -24.98
N LEU A 532 -5.26 -16.24 -24.10
CA LEU A 532 -3.87 -15.99 -24.47
C LEU A 532 -3.31 -17.13 -25.35
N ASN A 533 -3.62 -18.39 -25.04
CA ASN A 533 -3.20 -19.53 -25.85
C ASN A 533 -3.85 -19.51 -27.26
N SER A 534 -5.04 -18.92 -27.41
CA SER A 534 -5.74 -18.86 -28.70
C SER A 534 -5.10 -17.93 -29.74
N ILE A 535 -4.27 -16.99 -29.27
CA ILE A 535 -3.56 -16.00 -30.09
C ILE A 535 -2.04 -16.19 -30.03
N SER A 536 -1.56 -17.22 -29.33
CA SER A 536 -0.15 -17.57 -29.22
C SER A 536 0.26 -18.50 -30.37
N GLU A 537 1.41 -18.22 -30.96
CA GLU A 537 1.99 -19.07 -32.01
C GLU A 537 2.83 -20.20 -31.44
N ASN A 538 3.46 -19.96 -30.29
CA ASN A 538 4.24 -20.93 -29.56
C ASN A 538 3.87 -20.86 -28.09
N ILE A 539 2.84 -21.63 -27.72
CA ILE A 539 2.28 -21.67 -26.36
C ILE A 539 3.38 -21.93 -25.33
N GLN A 540 4.28 -22.89 -25.57
CA GLN A 540 5.31 -23.25 -24.60
C GLN A 540 6.26 -22.08 -24.28
N ARG A 541 6.63 -21.28 -25.29
CA ARG A 541 7.45 -20.08 -25.09
C ARG A 541 6.64 -18.96 -24.46
N ASP A 542 5.45 -18.68 -24.98
CA ASP A 542 4.68 -17.49 -24.61
C ASP A 542 4.06 -17.63 -23.21
N GLU A 543 3.75 -18.85 -22.76
CA GLU A 543 3.29 -19.10 -21.37
C GLU A 543 4.33 -18.64 -20.34
N GLN A 544 5.63 -18.72 -20.65
CA GLN A 544 6.67 -18.19 -19.76
C GLN A 544 6.58 -16.66 -19.59
N ILE A 545 5.94 -15.98 -20.54
CA ILE A 545 5.73 -14.54 -20.56
C ILE A 545 4.39 -14.20 -19.91
N TYR A 546 3.28 -14.76 -20.38
CA TYR A 546 1.96 -14.32 -19.89
C TYR A 546 1.42 -15.10 -18.69
N ASN A 547 2.04 -16.20 -18.22
CA ASN A 547 1.62 -16.91 -17.00
C ASN A 547 2.03 -16.16 -15.71
N ARG A 548 1.45 -14.98 -15.50
CA ARG A 548 1.76 -14.10 -14.37
C ARG A 548 0.65 -13.11 -14.05
N TYR A 549 0.78 -12.42 -12.92
CA TYR A 549 0.19 -11.10 -12.71
C TYR A 549 0.80 -10.15 -13.74
N HIS A 550 -0.02 -9.45 -14.52
CA HIS A 550 0.49 -8.47 -15.48
C HIS A 550 -0.51 -7.40 -15.89
N ARG A 551 0.02 -6.21 -16.17
CA ARG A 551 -0.59 -5.23 -17.06
C ARG A 551 -0.42 -5.67 -18.51
N ARG A 552 -1.50 -5.59 -19.30
CA ARG A 552 -1.49 -5.88 -20.75
C ARG A 552 -1.33 -4.58 -21.54
N SER A 553 -0.11 -4.26 -21.93
CA SER A 553 0.16 -3.21 -22.90
C SER A 553 -0.09 -3.76 -24.31
N ILE A 554 -0.91 -3.11 -25.12
CA ILE A 554 -1.27 -3.61 -26.46
C ILE A 554 -0.69 -2.68 -27.52
N GLU A 555 -0.13 -3.25 -28.58
CA GLU A 555 0.25 -2.54 -29.80
C GLU A 555 -0.39 -3.24 -31.00
N ILE A 556 -1.06 -2.50 -31.88
CA ILE A 556 -1.71 -3.10 -33.06
C ILE A 556 -0.73 -3.11 -34.23
N THR A 557 -0.48 -4.28 -34.80
CA THR A 557 0.52 -4.46 -35.87
C THR A 557 -0.07 -5.02 -37.17
N LYS A 558 0.62 -4.74 -38.29
CA LYS A 558 0.37 -5.37 -39.60
C LYS A 558 1.08 -6.72 -39.76
N GLU A 559 2.02 -7.02 -38.86
CA GLU A 559 2.74 -8.29 -38.89
C GLU A 559 1.77 -9.46 -38.79
N LYS A 560 2.11 -10.57 -39.43
CA LYS A 560 1.21 -11.72 -39.58
C LYS A 560 0.85 -12.36 -38.22
N ASN A 561 1.73 -12.21 -37.24
CA ASN A 561 1.81 -13.03 -36.05
C ASN A 561 1.67 -12.13 -34.82
N THR A 562 0.92 -12.59 -33.80
CA THR A 562 0.89 -11.90 -32.50
C THR A 562 2.13 -12.28 -31.68
N VAL A 563 2.81 -11.28 -31.11
CA VAL A 563 4.05 -11.47 -30.35
C VAL A 563 3.87 -10.99 -28.91
N PHE A 564 4.37 -11.80 -27.97
CA PHE A 564 4.42 -11.50 -26.55
C PHE A 564 5.84 -11.09 -26.13
N GLU A 565 5.96 -9.97 -25.43
CA GLU A 565 7.23 -9.47 -24.89
C GLU A 565 7.07 -9.16 -23.38
N LEU A 566 8.02 -9.63 -22.58
CA LEU A 566 8.07 -9.31 -21.16
C LEU A 566 8.83 -7.99 -20.96
N ILE A 567 8.13 -6.94 -20.52
CA ILE A 567 8.73 -5.61 -20.30
C ILE A 567 9.22 -5.48 -18.87
N ALA A 568 8.43 -5.97 -17.92
CA ALA A 568 8.75 -6.02 -16.49
C ALA A 568 8.09 -7.26 -15.88
N PRO A 569 8.44 -7.67 -14.64
CA PRO A 569 7.84 -8.82 -13.99
C PRO A 569 6.31 -8.80 -13.96
N ASP A 570 5.70 -7.62 -13.98
CA ASP A 570 4.27 -7.32 -13.93
C ASP A 570 3.73 -6.57 -15.16
N ASN A 571 4.48 -6.51 -16.27
CA ASN A 571 4.03 -5.83 -17.49
C ASN A 571 4.44 -6.63 -18.73
N ILE A 572 3.45 -6.97 -19.55
CA ILE A 572 3.66 -7.60 -20.85
C ILE A 572 3.20 -6.67 -21.97
N LEU A 573 3.95 -6.67 -23.07
CA LEU A 573 3.55 -6.06 -24.33
C LEU A 573 3.03 -7.16 -25.27
N ILE A 574 1.83 -6.95 -25.81
CA ILE A 574 1.20 -7.82 -26.79
C ILE A 574 1.10 -7.05 -28.10
N LYS A 575 1.99 -7.37 -29.05
CA LYS A 575 1.93 -6.85 -30.42
C LYS A 575 0.92 -7.67 -31.19
N MET A 576 -0.31 -7.17 -31.26
CA MET A 576 -1.48 -7.94 -31.67
C MET A 576 -1.76 -7.80 -33.15
N ASN A 577 -1.89 -8.96 -33.82
CA ASN A 577 -2.35 -9.04 -35.20
C ASN A 577 -3.85 -8.75 -35.31
N ILE A 578 -4.26 -8.13 -36.42
CA ILE A 578 -5.65 -7.73 -36.68
C ILE A 578 -6.63 -8.93 -36.75
N GLN A 579 -6.18 -10.09 -37.20
CA GLN A 579 -7.01 -11.31 -37.23
C GLN A 579 -7.26 -11.85 -35.82
N ASP A 580 -6.27 -11.73 -34.93
CA ASP A 580 -6.39 -12.19 -33.55
C ASP A 580 -7.35 -11.32 -32.72
N LEU A 581 -7.44 -10.02 -33.02
CA LEU A 581 -8.53 -9.17 -32.51
C LEU A 581 -9.91 -9.79 -32.78
N ARG A 582 -10.12 -10.33 -34.00
CA ARG A 582 -11.40 -10.98 -34.36
C ARG A 582 -11.58 -12.32 -33.65
N LYS A 583 -10.52 -13.12 -33.48
CA LYS A 583 -10.58 -14.39 -32.71
C LYS A 583 -11.02 -14.15 -31.27
N LEU A 584 -10.50 -13.08 -30.66
CA LEU A 584 -10.88 -12.63 -29.32
C LEU A 584 -12.23 -11.90 -29.25
N LYS A 585 -12.91 -11.73 -30.39
CA LYS A 585 -14.18 -11.01 -30.53
C LYS A 585 -14.08 -9.54 -30.07
N ILE A 586 -12.94 -8.89 -30.28
CA ILE A 586 -12.78 -7.45 -30.02
C ILE A 586 -13.57 -6.67 -31.05
N ASN A 587 -14.43 -5.76 -30.59
CA ASN A 587 -15.27 -4.91 -31.44
C ASN A 587 -14.71 -3.50 -31.58
N TYR A 588 -14.11 -2.96 -30.52
CA TYR A 588 -13.64 -1.57 -30.47
C TYR A 588 -12.18 -1.48 -30.03
N VAL A 589 -11.44 -0.59 -30.68
CA VAL A 589 -10.04 -0.29 -30.36
C VAL A 589 -9.89 1.20 -30.09
N MET A 590 -9.42 1.54 -28.90
CA MET A 590 -9.01 2.89 -28.53
C MET A 590 -7.52 3.07 -28.86
N SER A 591 -7.17 4.07 -29.66
CA SER A 591 -5.79 4.31 -30.09
C SER A 591 -5.52 5.81 -30.30
N ASP A 592 -4.29 6.22 -30.02
CA ASP A 592 -3.74 7.55 -30.31
C ASP A 592 -3.10 7.59 -31.72
N LYS A 593 -2.86 6.41 -32.31
CA LYS A 593 -2.43 6.22 -33.70
C LYS A 593 -3.61 6.24 -34.66
N ASP A 594 -3.33 6.53 -35.92
CA ASP A 594 -4.32 6.41 -36.99
C ASP A 594 -4.38 4.97 -37.54
N LEU A 595 -5.21 4.13 -36.92
CA LEU A 595 -5.40 2.73 -37.32
C LEU A 595 -6.00 2.58 -38.72
N GLY A 596 -6.63 3.62 -39.29
CA GLY A 596 -7.11 3.61 -40.67
C GLY A 596 -5.98 3.47 -41.69
N LYS A 597 -4.79 4.00 -41.38
CA LYS A 597 -3.56 3.79 -42.18
C LYS A 597 -2.98 2.39 -41.99
N ILE A 598 -3.33 1.72 -40.89
CA ILE A 598 -2.91 0.36 -40.63
C ILE A 598 -3.76 -0.62 -41.44
N SER A 599 -5.09 -0.49 -41.38
CA SER A 599 -6.00 -1.34 -42.12
C SER A 599 -7.36 -0.68 -42.38
N LYS A 600 -7.91 -0.91 -43.58
CA LYS A 600 -9.26 -0.48 -43.96
C LYS A 600 -10.38 -1.19 -43.17
N LYS A 601 -10.05 -2.19 -42.35
CA LYS A 601 -10.98 -2.91 -41.47
C LYS A 601 -11.40 -2.08 -40.25
N PHE A 602 -10.64 -1.05 -39.88
CA PHE A 602 -10.98 -0.14 -38.80
C PHE A 602 -11.89 0.99 -39.32
N LYS A 603 -13.11 1.07 -38.79
CA LYS A 603 -14.04 2.19 -39.03
C LYS A 603 -13.93 3.17 -37.87
N LEU A 604 -13.61 4.43 -38.15
CA LEU A 604 -13.59 5.47 -37.13
C LEU A 604 -15.02 5.72 -36.60
N GLU A 605 -15.22 5.61 -35.29
CA GLU A 605 -16.49 5.92 -34.61
C GLU A 605 -16.38 7.22 -33.78
N TYR A 606 -15.20 7.51 -33.24
CA TYR A 606 -14.93 8.74 -32.48
C TYR A 606 -13.52 9.26 -32.74
N GLY A 607 -13.37 10.59 -32.70
CA GLY A 607 -12.10 11.28 -32.74
C GLY A 607 -11.55 11.57 -34.15
N PRO A 608 -10.29 12.04 -34.28
CA PRO A 608 -9.42 12.36 -33.15
C PRO A 608 -9.99 13.48 -32.30
N ASP A 609 -9.89 13.33 -30.98
CA ASP A 609 -10.11 14.45 -30.07
C ASP A 609 -8.87 15.36 -30.00
N LYS A 610 -8.89 16.36 -29.11
CA LYS A 610 -7.78 17.32 -28.95
C LYS A 610 -6.46 16.65 -28.58
N ASN A 611 -6.50 15.48 -27.95
CA ASN A 611 -5.32 14.72 -27.54
C ASN A 611 -4.93 13.65 -28.56
N GLY A 612 -5.60 13.62 -29.72
CA GLY A 612 -5.34 12.66 -30.79
C GLY A 612 -5.97 11.28 -30.56
N ILE A 613 -6.81 11.11 -29.53
CA ILE A 613 -7.44 9.82 -29.20
C ILE A 613 -8.59 9.55 -30.16
N ARG A 614 -8.65 8.30 -30.64
CA ARG A 614 -9.66 7.79 -31.57
C ARG A 614 -10.26 6.49 -31.04
N ILE A 615 -11.53 6.25 -31.37
CA ILE A 615 -12.17 4.93 -31.21
C ILE A 615 -12.48 4.39 -32.59
N TYR A 616 -12.02 3.17 -32.85
CA TYR A 616 -12.30 2.45 -34.08
C TYR A 616 -13.19 1.23 -33.80
N LYS A 617 -14.21 1.03 -34.61
CA LYS A 617 -14.96 -0.23 -34.70
C LYS A 617 -14.31 -1.15 -35.72
N LEU A 618 -14.02 -2.38 -35.32
CA LEU A 618 -13.50 -3.43 -36.20
C LEU A 618 -14.65 -4.02 -37.04
N LYS A 619 -14.55 -3.91 -38.36
CA LYS A 619 -15.49 -4.51 -39.31
C LYS A 619 -15.33 -6.01 -39.44
#